data_AF-A0A4Q9RT17-F1
#
_entry.id   AF-A0A4Q9RT17-F1
#
_cell.length_a   1.000
_cell.length_b   1.000
_cell.length_c   1.000
_cell.angle_alpha   90.00
_cell.angle_beta   90.00
_cell.angle_gamma   90.00
#
_symmetry.space_group_name_H-M   'P 1'
#
loop_
_entity.id
_entity.type
_entity.pdbx_description
1 polymer ?
#
loop_
_entity_poly.entity_id
_entity_poly.type
_entity_poly.pdbx_seq_one_letter_code
_entity_poly.pdbx_strand_id
1 'polypeptide(L)'
;MNLQPLKIPAGWTVEWNLLTDTDPTEDTIHEFTGSSLLLISSHTRLKAIDVSWQPEGDINGAYQLQVICLLPKFNTKTNTLDYEGVWEAPELEFSTQNRLELVDKLNHLLFYLKPYTDTRILLQPGVVDKPNEAIRQELLTNDLTEELVEKIMASNHKKLQELLLAHKAVSYADVEKLSQEGATKGVKNKAKQLLNSKQFRNQKSEASSDVDKAKLISLITNKMEAVLVELQQLKPEKEFTLKTYEPNGYWSIHWKSTKLWKTEHYLKEWFTVSLYGNSDAFSLSGSHNIKDVFEQLEEGHFLYKGKTIKTLFKMLDTIEKQTKDAVLKAIDQQFDPSF
;
A
#
# COMPACT_ATOMS: atom_id res chain seq x y z
N MET A 1 35.51 -53.02 2.11
CA MET A 1 34.51 -51.95 2.28
C MET A 1 34.35 -51.27 0.93
N ASN A 2 33.18 -51.37 0.30
CA ASN A 2 32.90 -50.72 -0.97
C ASN A 2 31.98 -49.51 -0.70
N LEU A 3 32.15 -48.46 -1.50
CA LEU A 3 31.27 -47.30 -1.42
C LEU A 3 29.92 -47.61 -2.07
N GLN A 4 28.85 -47.02 -1.54
CA GLN A 4 27.51 -47.13 -2.08
C GLN A 4 27.45 -46.60 -3.52
N PRO A 5 27.05 -47.42 -4.51
CA PRO A 5 26.85 -46.92 -5.87
C PRO A 5 25.73 -45.88 -5.94
N LEU A 6 26.05 -44.70 -6.49
CA LEU A 6 25.11 -43.60 -6.73
C LEU A 6 25.20 -43.11 -8.18
N LYS A 7 24.04 -42.70 -8.74
CA LYS A 7 23.96 -42.09 -10.06
C LYS A 7 24.15 -40.58 -9.91
N ILE A 8 25.40 -40.13 -9.95
CA ILE A 8 25.74 -38.71 -9.79
C ILE A 8 25.80 -38.04 -11.17
N PRO A 9 24.84 -37.17 -11.55
CA PRO A 9 24.90 -36.46 -12.81
C PRO A 9 25.95 -35.34 -12.76
N ALA A 10 26.34 -34.83 -13.93
CA ALA A 10 27.28 -33.72 -14.03
C ALA A 10 26.79 -32.47 -13.27
N GLY A 11 27.73 -31.73 -12.67
CA GLY A 11 27.47 -30.50 -11.92
C GLY A 11 27.36 -30.69 -10.40
N TRP A 12 27.48 -31.93 -9.91
CA TRP A 12 27.64 -32.24 -8.49
C TRP A 12 29.11 -32.50 -8.14
N THR A 13 29.50 -32.12 -6.93
CA THR A 13 30.80 -32.35 -6.32
C THR A 13 30.62 -33.15 -5.05
N VAL A 14 31.34 -34.28 -4.92
CA VAL A 14 31.38 -35.05 -3.68
C VAL A 14 32.39 -34.38 -2.75
N GLU A 15 31.88 -33.76 -1.69
CA GLU A 15 32.70 -33.06 -0.67
C GLU A 15 33.20 -34.04 0.39
N TRP A 16 32.36 -35.03 0.73
CA TRP A 16 32.66 -36.06 1.72
C TRP A 16 31.93 -37.36 1.37
N ASN A 17 32.58 -38.51 1.56
CA ASN A 17 31.96 -39.81 1.31
C ASN A 17 32.54 -40.93 2.17
N LEU A 18 31.74 -41.39 3.13
CA LEU A 18 31.88 -42.60 3.92
C LEU A 18 30.67 -43.53 3.75
N LEU A 19 29.75 -43.21 2.83
CA LEU A 19 28.53 -43.98 2.62
C LEU A 19 28.86 -45.28 1.88
N THR A 20 28.71 -46.39 2.57
CA THR A 20 29.02 -47.73 2.08
C THR A 20 27.80 -48.51 1.62
N ASP A 21 28.05 -49.60 0.90
CA ASP A 21 27.02 -50.54 0.45
C ASP A 21 26.62 -51.57 1.53
N THR A 22 27.08 -51.39 2.76
CA THR A 22 26.80 -52.23 3.94
C THR A 22 25.53 -51.77 4.66
N ASP A 23 24.77 -52.73 5.19
CA ASP A 23 23.62 -52.45 6.04
C ASP A 23 24.06 -52.33 7.51
N PRO A 24 23.37 -51.53 8.33
CA PRO A 24 23.68 -51.37 9.76
C PRO A 24 23.36 -52.67 10.51
N THR A 25 24.39 -53.34 11.01
CA THR A 25 24.34 -54.55 11.85
C THR A 25 25.24 -54.34 13.08
N GLU A 26 25.16 -55.21 14.09
CA GLU A 26 26.06 -55.13 15.26
C GLU A 26 27.54 -55.11 14.86
N ASP A 27 27.91 -55.83 13.80
CA ASP A 27 29.29 -55.89 13.31
C ASP A 27 29.71 -54.65 12.52
N THR A 28 28.77 -54.00 11.81
CA THR A 28 29.06 -52.87 10.89
C THR A 28 28.70 -51.51 11.46
N ILE A 29 28.06 -51.42 12.63
CA ILE A 29 27.53 -50.15 13.17
C ILE A 29 28.61 -49.09 13.39
N HIS A 30 29.85 -49.51 13.61
CA HIS A 30 31.02 -48.63 13.73
C HIS A 30 31.29 -47.81 12.46
N GLU A 31 30.82 -48.26 11.29
CA GLU A 31 30.90 -47.53 10.01
C GLU A 31 29.90 -46.34 9.96
N PHE A 32 28.87 -46.36 10.80
CA PHE A 32 27.78 -45.38 10.85
C PHE A 32 28.05 -44.30 11.90
N THR A 33 29.24 -43.69 11.79
CA THR A 33 29.76 -42.70 12.73
C THR A 33 30.22 -41.43 12.02
N GLY A 34 30.36 -40.33 12.75
CA GLY A 34 30.71 -39.00 12.26
C GLY A 34 29.53 -38.10 11.94
N SER A 35 29.84 -36.83 11.63
CA SER A 35 28.84 -35.80 11.34
C SER A 35 28.11 -36.05 10.02
N SER A 36 28.76 -36.68 9.05
CA SER A 36 28.22 -36.96 7.71
C SER A 36 28.78 -38.29 7.18
N LEU A 37 27.91 -39.13 6.65
CA LEU A 37 28.25 -40.27 5.81
C LEU A 37 28.40 -39.87 4.34
N LEU A 38 27.65 -38.88 3.86
CA LEU A 38 27.80 -38.34 2.51
C LEU A 38 27.50 -36.85 2.54
N LEU A 39 28.37 -36.05 1.93
CA LEU A 39 28.09 -34.65 1.61
C LEU A 39 28.36 -34.43 0.12
N ILE A 40 27.32 -34.07 -0.62
CA ILE A 40 27.44 -33.76 -2.04
C ILE A 40 26.81 -32.39 -2.32
N SER A 41 27.52 -31.55 -3.06
CA SER A 41 27.14 -30.17 -3.31
C SER A 41 26.97 -29.92 -4.81
N SER A 42 26.16 -28.92 -5.17
CA SER A 42 26.06 -28.43 -6.54
C SER A 42 25.96 -26.91 -6.50
N HIS A 43 27.08 -26.24 -6.78
CA HIS A 43 27.20 -24.78 -6.80
C HIS A 43 26.30 -24.11 -7.85
N THR A 44 26.06 -24.77 -8.99
CA THR A 44 25.14 -24.24 -10.03
C THR A 44 23.68 -24.31 -9.62
N ARG A 45 23.34 -25.25 -8.73
CA ARG A 45 21.99 -25.42 -8.18
C ARG A 45 21.83 -24.73 -6.83
N LEU A 46 22.92 -24.29 -6.21
CA LEU A 46 22.94 -23.74 -4.85
C LEU A 46 22.30 -24.69 -3.84
N LYS A 47 22.63 -25.98 -3.93
CA LYS A 47 22.14 -27.03 -3.03
C LYS A 47 23.27 -27.92 -2.56
N ALA A 48 23.15 -28.44 -1.34
CA ALA A 48 23.89 -29.58 -0.85
C ALA A 48 22.91 -30.65 -0.35
N ILE A 49 23.34 -31.91 -0.42
CA ILE A 49 22.65 -33.03 0.21
C ILE A 49 23.63 -33.60 1.22
N ASP A 50 23.23 -33.59 2.48
CA ASP A 50 23.93 -34.23 3.57
C ASP A 50 23.19 -35.51 3.96
N VAL A 51 23.93 -36.55 4.29
CA VAL A 51 23.42 -37.78 4.88
C VAL A 51 24.27 -38.09 6.09
N SER A 52 23.63 -38.35 7.23
CA SER A 52 24.25 -38.84 8.45
C SER A 52 23.47 -40.04 9.01
N TRP A 53 24.02 -40.73 10.00
CA TRP A 53 23.30 -41.75 10.76
C TRP A 53 23.09 -41.23 12.18
N GLN A 54 21.83 -41.25 12.67
CA GLN A 54 21.49 -40.70 13.97
C GLN A 54 20.53 -41.64 14.74
N PRO A 55 20.76 -41.88 16.04
CA PRO A 55 21.95 -41.50 16.80
C PRO A 55 23.21 -42.19 16.30
N GLU A 56 24.34 -41.48 16.36
CA GLU A 56 25.63 -41.96 15.87
C GLU A 56 26.00 -43.31 16.51
N GLY A 57 26.37 -44.30 15.68
CA GLY A 57 26.78 -45.62 16.15
C GLY A 57 25.70 -46.45 16.89
N ASP A 58 24.43 -46.02 16.88
CA ASP A 58 23.31 -46.79 17.46
C ASP A 58 22.68 -47.70 16.40
N ILE A 59 22.60 -48.99 16.68
CA ILE A 59 21.97 -49.99 15.80
C ILE A 59 20.49 -49.71 15.52
N ASN A 60 19.82 -48.98 16.43
CA ASN A 60 18.44 -48.55 16.30
C ASN A 60 18.32 -47.15 15.67
N GLY A 61 19.44 -46.55 15.27
CA GLY A 61 19.47 -45.28 14.57
C GLY A 61 18.83 -45.37 13.18
N ALA A 62 18.92 -44.27 12.44
CA ALA A 62 18.42 -44.16 11.09
C ALA A 62 19.27 -43.18 10.29
N TYR A 63 19.31 -43.37 8.97
CA TYR A 63 19.83 -42.37 8.07
C TYR A 63 18.99 -41.09 8.18
N GLN A 64 19.65 -39.96 8.36
CA GLN A 64 19.08 -38.62 8.25
C GLN A 64 19.64 -37.98 6.99
N LEU A 65 18.76 -37.70 6.03
CA LEU A 65 19.08 -36.98 4.81
C LEU A 65 18.51 -35.57 4.90
N GLN A 66 19.36 -34.57 4.63
CA GLN A 66 18.97 -33.17 4.58
C GLN A 66 19.35 -32.54 3.23
N VAL A 67 18.45 -31.73 2.66
CA VAL A 67 18.75 -30.88 1.51
C VAL A 67 18.94 -29.45 1.99
N ILE A 68 20.13 -28.91 1.79
CA ILE A 68 20.57 -27.62 2.33
C ILE A 68 20.69 -26.61 1.20
N CYS A 69 20.19 -25.40 1.42
CA CYS A 69 20.42 -24.30 0.47
C CYS A 69 21.83 -23.73 0.67
N LEU A 70 22.53 -23.46 -0.43
CA LEU A 70 23.84 -22.83 -0.42
C LEU A 70 23.73 -21.36 -0.78
N LEU A 71 24.36 -20.51 0.02
CA LEU A 71 24.45 -19.08 -0.19
C LEU A 71 25.83 -18.72 -0.73
N PRO A 72 25.94 -18.19 -1.96
CA PRO A 72 27.22 -17.70 -2.46
C PRO A 72 27.76 -16.59 -1.57
N LYS A 73 29.08 -16.60 -1.35
CA LYS A 73 29.80 -15.63 -0.55
C LYS A 73 31.13 -15.32 -1.23
N PHE A 74 31.25 -14.10 -1.73
CA PHE A 74 32.48 -13.68 -2.39
C PHE A 74 33.55 -13.42 -1.33
N ASN A 75 34.67 -14.13 -1.44
CA ASN A 75 35.80 -13.99 -0.54
C ASN A 75 36.85 -13.09 -1.18
N THR A 76 37.00 -11.88 -0.63
CA THR A 76 37.93 -10.88 -1.15
C THR A 76 39.40 -11.25 -0.95
N LYS A 77 39.72 -12.15 -0.02
CA LYS A 77 41.11 -12.57 0.26
C LYS A 77 41.59 -13.57 -0.78
N THR A 78 40.74 -14.53 -1.14
CA THR A 78 41.06 -15.58 -2.11
C THR A 78 40.64 -15.22 -3.53
N ASN A 79 39.83 -14.16 -3.69
CA ASN A 79 39.21 -13.77 -4.95
C ASN A 79 38.37 -14.90 -5.56
N THR A 80 37.74 -15.71 -4.70
CA THR A 80 36.89 -16.85 -5.07
C THR A 80 35.48 -16.67 -4.55
N LEU A 81 34.54 -17.39 -5.16
CA LEU A 81 33.17 -17.52 -4.68
C LEU A 81 33.10 -18.78 -3.80
N ASP A 82 32.92 -18.56 -2.50
CA ASP A 82 32.69 -19.62 -1.52
C ASP A 82 31.18 -19.84 -1.34
N TYR A 83 30.79 -20.94 -0.69
CA TYR A 83 29.38 -21.29 -0.50
C TYR A 83 29.12 -21.65 0.95
N GLU A 84 28.13 -20.99 1.55
CA GLU A 84 27.74 -21.17 2.94
C GLU A 84 26.40 -21.90 3.02
N GLY A 85 26.34 -23.01 3.75
CA GLY A 85 25.12 -23.81 3.92
C GLY A 85 24.18 -23.21 4.95
N VAL A 86 22.87 -23.19 4.65
CA VAL A 86 21.81 -22.80 5.59
C VAL A 86 21.31 -24.04 6.34
N TRP A 87 22.10 -24.51 7.29
CA TRP A 87 21.86 -25.78 8.01
C TRP A 87 20.66 -25.72 8.95
N GLU A 88 20.37 -24.56 9.54
CA GLU A 88 19.26 -24.38 10.50
C GLU A 88 17.87 -24.43 9.87
N ALA A 89 17.78 -24.40 8.53
CA ALA A 89 16.53 -24.40 7.78
C ALA A 89 16.67 -25.25 6.51
N PRO A 90 16.80 -26.59 6.66
CA PRO A 90 16.87 -27.48 5.51
C PRO A 90 15.59 -27.36 4.68
N GLU A 91 15.72 -27.43 3.36
CA GLU A 91 14.58 -27.42 2.45
C GLU A 91 13.79 -28.73 2.54
N LEU A 92 14.49 -29.82 2.81
CA LEU A 92 13.92 -31.15 2.92
C LEU A 92 14.69 -31.96 3.94
N GLU A 93 13.94 -32.70 4.75
CA GLU A 93 14.46 -33.72 5.66
C GLU A 93 13.80 -35.06 5.34
N PHE A 94 14.57 -36.14 5.43
CA PHE A 94 14.11 -37.49 5.17
C PHE A 94 14.85 -38.47 6.09
N SER A 95 14.10 -39.37 6.71
CA SER A 95 14.65 -40.38 7.64
C SER A 95 14.24 -41.77 7.21
N THR A 96 15.18 -42.72 7.22
CA THR A 96 14.91 -44.15 6.99
C THR A 96 15.98 -45.03 7.63
N GLN A 97 15.62 -46.23 8.04
CA GLN A 97 16.57 -47.26 8.43
C GLN A 97 17.04 -48.11 7.23
N ASN A 98 16.32 -48.03 6.12
CA ASN A 98 16.56 -48.85 4.94
C ASN A 98 17.52 -48.14 3.98
N ARG A 99 18.71 -48.73 3.79
CA ARG A 99 19.72 -48.21 2.87
C ARG A 99 19.23 -48.10 1.43
N LEU A 100 18.46 -49.06 0.93
CA LEU A 100 17.98 -49.03 -0.45
C LEU A 100 16.96 -47.91 -0.67
N GLU A 101 16.12 -47.62 0.33
CA GLU A 101 15.21 -46.46 0.29
C GLU A 101 15.98 -45.15 0.28
N LEU A 102 17.04 -45.03 1.10
CA LEU A 102 17.93 -43.87 1.08
C LEU A 102 18.56 -43.70 -0.31
N VAL A 103 19.07 -44.78 -0.91
CA VAL A 103 19.73 -44.75 -2.22
C VAL A 103 18.76 -44.33 -3.31
N ASP A 104 17.53 -44.84 -3.31
CA ASP A 104 16.50 -44.42 -4.25
C ASP A 104 16.15 -42.94 -4.07
N LYS A 105 16.05 -42.47 -2.82
CA LYS A 105 15.82 -41.06 -2.51
C LYS A 105 16.97 -40.17 -2.98
N LEU A 106 18.22 -40.54 -2.71
CA LEU A 106 19.41 -39.81 -3.15
C LEU A 106 19.46 -39.69 -4.66
N ASN A 107 19.30 -40.81 -5.37
CA ASN A 107 19.29 -40.82 -6.83
C ASN A 107 18.15 -39.95 -7.38
N HIS A 108 16.96 -39.98 -6.79
CA HIS A 108 15.89 -39.07 -7.18
C HIS A 108 16.29 -37.60 -6.97
N LEU A 109 16.81 -37.23 -5.80
CA LEU A 109 17.17 -35.85 -5.50
C LEU A 109 18.28 -35.33 -6.41
N LEU A 110 19.32 -36.12 -6.69
CA LEU A 110 20.44 -35.73 -7.54
C LEU A 110 20.02 -35.30 -8.96
N PHE A 111 18.97 -35.91 -9.50
CA PHE A 111 18.47 -35.59 -10.85
C PHE A 111 17.42 -34.47 -10.85
N TYR A 112 16.53 -34.47 -9.86
CA TYR A 112 15.29 -33.71 -9.94
C TYR A 112 15.20 -32.53 -8.96
N LEU A 113 16.18 -32.33 -8.08
CA LEU A 113 16.23 -31.15 -7.21
C LEU A 113 16.26 -29.86 -8.03
N LYS A 114 15.31 -28.97 -7.75
CA LYS A 114 15.26 -27.65 -8.40
C LYS A 114 16.39 -26.76 -7.87
N PRO A 115 17.01 -25.93 -8.73
CA PRO A 115 17.95 -24.91 -8.27
C PRO A 115 17.30 -23.98 -7.24
N TYR A 116 18.08 -23.60 -6.23
CA TYR A 116 17.73 -22.52 -5.31
C TYR A 116 18.02 -21.16 -5.94
N THR A 117 17.12 -20.21 -5.71
CA THR A 117 17.33 -18.80 -6.11
C THR A 117 17.66 -17.99 -4.86
N ASP A 118 18.86 -17.39 -4.84
CA ASP A 118 19.23 -16.49 -3.76
C ASP A 118 18.30 -15.26 -3.72
N THR A 119 17.55 -15.15 -2.63
CA THR A 119 16.57 -14.08 -2.45
C THR A 119 17.16 -12.80 -1.88
N ARG A 120 18.42 -12.82 -1.43
CA ARG A 120 19.11 -11.64 -0.89
C ARG A 120 19.27 -10.55 -1.96
N ILE A 121 19.51 -9.32 -1.50
CA ILE A 121 19.91 -8.21 -2.36
C ILE A 121 21.43 -8.22 -2.45
N LEU A 122 21.94 -8.37 -3.67
CA LEU A 122 23.36 -8.51 -3.95
C LEU A 122 23.80 -7.38 -4.87
N LEU A 123 25.00 -6.84 -4.63
CA LEU A 123 25.68 -5.91 -5.55
C LEU A 123 26.23 -6.66 -6.77
N GLN A 124 26.78 -7.85 -6.51
CA GLN A 124 27.30 -8.79 -7.48
C GLN A 124 27.23 -10.20 -6.89
N PRO A 125 27.41 -11.29 -7.67
CA PRO A 125 27.34 -12.65 -7.15
C PRO A 125 28.16 -12.84 -5.87
N GLY A 126 27.49 -13.24 -4.78
CA GLY A 126 28.09 -13.46 -3.47
C GLY A 126 28.44 -12.23 -2.63
N VAL A 127 28.21 -11.01 -3.11
CA VAL A 127 28.41 -9.77 -2.34
C VAL A 127 27.06 -9.17 -1.98
N VAL A 128 26.69 -9.29 -0.70
CA VAL A 128 25.43 -8.76 -0.18
C VAL A 128 25.47 -7.23 -0.10
N ASP A 129 24.45 -6.60 -0.64
CA ASP A 129 24.18 -5.17 -0.45
C ASP A 129 23.57 -4.96 0.93
N LYS A 130 24.43 -4.80 1.95
CA LYS A 130 24.02 -4.78 3.36
C LYS A 130 22.90 -3.75 3.65
N PRO A 131 22.98 -2.49 3.20
CA PRO A 131 21.91 -1.51 3.45
C PRO A 131 20.56 -1.95 2.91
N ASN A 132 20.50 -2.40 1.65
CA ASN A 132 19.23 -2.78 1.03
C ASN A 132 18.72 -4.13 1.56
N GLU A 133 19.63 -5.08 1.83
CA GLU A 133 19.25 -6.37 2.41
C GLU A 133 18.70 -6.21 3.84
N ALA A 134 19.21 -5.28 4.64
CA ALA A 134 18.66 -4.98 5.96
C ALA A 134 17.20 -4.52 5.86
N ILE A 135 16.88 -3.62 4.91
CA ILE A 135 15.51 -3.19 4.63
C ILE A 135 14.64 -4.37 4.18
N ARG A 136 15.18 -5.28 3.35
CA ARG A 136 14.46 -6.48 2.93
C ARG A 136 14.10 -7.38 4.11
N GLN A 137 15.04 -7.59 5.03
CA GLN A 137 14.80 -8.41 6.23
C GLN A 137 13.75 -7.77 7.13
N GLU A 138 13.84 -6.46 7.38
CA GLU A 138 12.86 -5.70 8.14
C GLU A 138 11.44 -5.85 7.55
N LEU A 139 11.31 -5.80 6.22
CA LEU A 139 10.04 -6.02 5.51
C LEU A 139 9.51 -7.45 5.60
N LEU A 140 10.37 -8.45 5.82
CA LEU A 140 9.95 -9.85 5.91
C LEU A 140 9.61 -10.29 7.33
N THR A 141 10.19 -9.64 8.34
CA THR A 141 10.01 -10.01 9.74
C THR A 141 8.95 -9.17 10.45
N ASN A 142 8.76 -7.93 10.01
CA ASN A 142 7.89 -6.95 10.69
C ASN A 142 6.67 -6.60 9.84
N ASP A 143 5.64 -6.05 10.48
CA ASP A 143 4.53 -5.42 9.78
C ASP A 143 4.98 -4.20 8.98
N LEU A 144 4.24 -3.86 7.93
CA LEU A 144 4.55 -2.71 7.09
C LEU A 144 4.23 -1.40 7.83
N THR A 145 5.28 -0.67 8.21
CA THR A 145 5.20 0.65 8.85
C THR A 145 5.51 1.78 7.87
N GLU A 146 5.07 2.99 8.18
CA GLU A 146 5.38 4.19 7.37
C GLU A 146 6.89 4.43 7.26
N GLU A 147 7.64 4.27 8.36
CA GLU A 147 9.11 4.40 8.37
C GLU A 147 9.77 3.41 7.40
N LEU A 148 9.29 2.17 7.36
CA LEU A 148 9.81 1.15 6.45
C LEU A 148 9.49 1.48 4.98
N VAL A 149 8.28 1.98 4.70
CA VAL A 149 7.92 2.47 3.37
C VAL A 149 8.84 3.60 2.94
N GLU A 150 9.13 4.57 3.82
CA GLU A 150 10.05 5.66 3.53
C GLU A 150 11.46 5.16 3.22
N LYS A 151 12.00 4.22 4.01
CA LYS A 151 13.30 3.56 3.73
C LYS A 151 13.31 2.91 2.35
N ILE A 152 12.26 2.16 2.01
CA ILE A 152 12.13 1.48 0.70
C ILE A 152 12.08 2.51 -0.44
N MET A 153 11.30 3.58 -0.29
CA MET A 153 11.19 4.64 -1.29
C MET A 153 12.53 5.36 -1.48
N ALA A 154 13.20 5.74 -0.39
CA ALA A 154 14.48 6.43 -0.39
C ALA A 154 15.62 5.59 -0.99
N SER A 155 15.59 4.27 -0.79
CA SER A 155 16.57 3.35 -1.39
C SER A 155 16.57 3.37 -2.92
N ASN A 156 15.42 3.75 -3.51
CA ASN A 156 15.14 3.66 -4.94
C ASN A 156 15.51 2.29 -5.55
N HIS A 157 15.41 1.20 -4.77
CA HIS A 157 15.86 -0.12 -5.17
C HIS A 157 14.71 -0.94 -5.77
N LYS A 158 14.89 -1.41 -7.02
CA LYS A 158 13.86 -2.14 -7.78
C LYS A 158 13.24 -3.29 -6.97
N LYS A 159 14.06 -4.19 -6.41
CA LYS A 159 13.58 -5.40 -5.73
C LYS A 159 12.78 -5.06 -4.46
N LEU A 160 13.18 -4.02 -3.73
CA LEU A 160 12.46 -3.58 -2.52
C LEU A 160 11.11 -2.98 -2.89
N GLN A 161 11.06 -2.12 -3.91
CA GLN A 161 9.80 -1.56 -4.39
C GLN A 161 8.86 -2.63 -4.98
N GLU A 162 9.41 -3.65 -5.66
CA GLU A 162 8.61 -4.77 -6.16
C GLU A 162 8.01 -5.65 -5.05
N LEU A 163 8.74 -5.81 -3.93
CA LEU A 163 8.27 -6.47 -2.72
C LEU A 163 7.21 -5.63 -2.01
N LEU A 164 7.42 -4.33 -1.87
CA LEU A 164 6.43 -3.40 -1.31
C LEU A 164 5.10 -3.46 -2.09
N LEU A 165 5.15 -3.43 -3.42
CA LEU A 165 3.95 -3.55 -4.27
C LEU A 165 3.25 -4.92 -4.16
N ALA A 166 3.95 -5.95 -3.69
CA ALA A 166 3.36 -7.27 -3.45
C ALA A 166 2.85 -7.43 -2.00
N HIS A 167 3.15 -6.47 -1.12
CA HIS A 167 2.77 -6.52 0.28
C HIS A 167 1.26 -6.27 0.43
N LYS A 168 0.59 -7.07 1.26
CA LYS A 168 -0.88 -7.03 1.42
C LYS A 168 -1.39 -5.70 1.98
N ALA A 169 -0.59 -5.06 2.84
CA ALA A 169 -0.92 -3.82 3.53
C ALA A 169 -0.49 -2.54 2.79
N VAL A 170 -0.02 -2.63 1.55
CA VAL A 170 0.43 -1.44 0.81
C VAL A 170 -0.74 -0.46 0.59
N SER A 171 -0.50 0.83 0.81
CA SER A 171 -1.52 1.87 0.71
C SER A 171 -1.72 2.35 -0.72
N TYR A 172 -2.88 2.94 -1.04
CA TYR A 172 -3.12 3.57 -2.35
C TYR A 172 -2.09 4.67 -2.64
N ALA A 173 -1.78 5.50 -1.65
CA ALA A 173 -0.85 6.62 -1.78
C ALA A 173 0.56 6.14 -2.17
N ASP A 174 1.04 5.05 -1.56
CA ASP A 174 2.34 4.47 -1.88
C ASP A 174 2.39 3.90 -3.28
N VAL A 175 1.33 3.20 -3.69
CA VAL A 175 1.22 2.65 -5.05
C VAL A 175 1.12 3.79 -6.08
N GLU A 176 0.38 4.86 -5.79
CA GLU A 176 0.27 6.02 -6.65
C GLU A 176 1.62 6.72 -6.82
N LYS A 177 2.35 6.93 -5.73
CA LYS A 177 3.71 7.48 -5.75
C LYS A 177 4.65 6.62 -6.60
N LEU A 178 4.68 5.30 -6.39
CA LEU A 178 5.50 4.38 -7.19
C LEU A 178 5.10 4.33 -8.66
N SER A 179 3.84 4.61 -9.00
CA SER A 179 3.38 4.67 -10.39
C SER A 179 4.03 5.82 -11.18
N GLN A 180 4.43 6.88 -10.48
CA GLN A 180 5.05 8.09 -11.03
C GLN A 180 6.58 8.02 -10.90
N GLU A 181 7.08 7.63 -9.73
CA GLU A 181 8.47 7.79 -9.29
C GLU A 181 9.24 6.48 -9.14
N GLY A 182 8.62 5.31 -9.36
CA GLY A 182 9.28 4.02 -9.16
C GLY A 182 10.62 3.87 -9.89
N ALA A 183 11.55 3.13 -9.27
CA ALA A 183 12.96 3.01 -9.65
C ALA A 183 13.19 2.63 -11.11
N THR A 184 12.27 1.85 -11.68
CA THR A 184 12.33 1.43 -13.08
C THR A 184 10.96 1.53 -13.75
N LYS A 185 10.96 1.58 -15.09
CA LYS A 185 9.71 1.49 -15.88
C LYS A 185 8.87 0.26 -15.52
N GLY A 186 9.52 -0.86 -15.17
CA GLY A 186 8.84 -2.07 -14.71
C GLY A 186 8.06 -1.87 -13.43
N VAL A 187 8.66 -1.24 -12.42
CA VAL A 187 8.00 -0.89 -11.15
C VAL A 187 6.83 0.05 -11.40
N LYS A 188 7.03 1.13 -12.17
CA LYS A 188 5.97 2.09 -12.50
C LYS A 188 4.79 1.42 -13.17
N ASN A 189 5.04 0.52 -14.13
CA ASN A 189 4.00 -0.22 -14.82
C ASN A 189 3.24 -1.19 -13.90
N LYS A 190 3.95 -1.90 -13.02
CA LYS A 190 3.34 -2.79 -12.03
C LYS A 190 2.45 -2.02 -11.05
N ALA A 191 2.90 -0.86 -10.59
CA ALA A 191 2.10 0.04 -9.75
C ALA A 191 0.84 0.53 -10.47
N LYS A 192 0.95 0.99 -11.74
CA LYS A 192 -0.22 1.39 -12.55
C LYS A 192 -1.22 0.25 -12.73
N GLN A 193 -0.75 -0.98 -12.95
CA GLN A 193 -1.60 -2.15 -13.04
C GLN A 193 -2.32 -2.41 -11.71
N LEU A 194 -1.62 -2.27 -10.59
CA LEU A 194 -2.17 -2.47 -9.26
C LEU A 194 -3.24 -1.42 -8.91
N LEU A 195 -3.06 -0.15 -9.26
CA LEU A 195 -4.07 0.91 -9.09
C LEU A 195 -5.39 0.60 -9.83
N ASN A 196 -5.33 -0.13 -10.94
CA ASN A 196 -6.51 -0.51 -11.72
C ASN A 196 -7.15 -1.84 -11.26
N SER A 197 -6.54 -2.51 -10.29
CA SER A 197 -7.05 -3.74 -9.69
C SER A 197 -8.29 -3.47 -8.83
N LYS A 198 -9.06 -4.53 -8.52
CA LYS A 198 -10.25 -4.42 -7.67
C LYS A 198 -9.96 -3.79 -6.30
N GLN A 199 -8.77 -4.04 -5.75
CA GLN A 199 -8.35 -3.55 -4.43
C GLN A 199 -8.35 -2.02 -4.36
N PHE A 200 -7.88 -1.35 -5.41
CA PHE A 200 -7.64 0.10 -5.39
C PHE A 200 -8.59 0.92 -6.28
N ARG A 201 -9.42 0.25 -7.10
CA ARG A 201 -10.34 0.92 -8.03
C ARG A 201 -11.35 1.84 -7.35
N ASN A 202 -11.85 1.48 -6.16
CA ASN A 202 -12.84 2.29 -5.44
C ASN A 202 -12.22 3.48 -4.68
N GLN A 203 -10.96 3.36 -4.25
CA GLN A 203 -10.25 4.45 -3.57
C GLN A 203 -9.85 5.57 -4.54
N LYS A 204 -9.60 5.21 -5.82
CA LYS A 204 -9.34 6.18 -6.90
C LYS A 204 -10.53 7.12 -7.15
N SER A 205 -11.77 6.62 -7.05
CA SER A 205 -12.97 7.46 -7.24
C SER A 205 -13.17 8.46 -6.10
N GLU A 206 -12.84 8.08 -4.86
CA GLU A 206 -12.97 8.95 -3.68
C GLU A 206 -11.94 10.09 -3.72
N ALA A 207 -10.66 9.79 -3.97
CA ALA A 207 -9.61 10.81 -4.05
C ALA A 207 -9.83 11.82 -5.21
N SER A 208 -10.33 11.36 -6.36
CA SER A 208 -10.67 12.25 -7.48
C SER A 208 -11.87 13.15 -7.16
N SER A 209 -12.85 12.64 -6.41
CA SER A 209 -14.05 13.39 -6.01
C SER A 209 -13.72 14.55 -5.07
N ASP A 210 -12.78 14.35 -4.14
CA ASP A 210 -12.41 15.39 -3.16
C ASP A 210 -11.68 16.57 -3.80
N VAL A 211 -10.80 16.31 -4.76
CA VAL A 211 -10.12 17.37 -5.54
C VAL A 211 -11.13 18.19 -6.35
N ASP A 212 -12.08 17.52 -7.01
CA ASP A 212 -13.12 18.19 -7.79
C ASP A 212 -14.08 19.00 -6.91
N LYS A 213 -14.37 18.52 -5.69
CA LYS A 213 -15.19 19.24 -4.70
C LYS A 213 -14.51 20.52 -4.23
N ALA A 214 -13.23 20.46 -3.88
CA ALA A 214 -12.46 21.64 -3.47
C ALA A 214 -12.45 22.71 -4.57
N LYS A 215 -12.29 22.30 -5.83
CA LYS A 215 -12.33 23.20 -6.98
C LYS A 215 -13.71 23.84 -7.18
N LEU A 216 -14.80 23.08 -6.99
CA LEU A 216 -16.16 23.61 -7.06
C LEU A 216 -16.41 24.66 -5.97
N ILE A 217 -15.99 24.38 -4.72
CA ILE A 217 -16.13 25.31 -3.60
C ILE A 217 -15.42 26.64 -3.91
N SER A 218 -14.16 26.60 -4.34
CA SER A 218 -13.42 27.81 -4.69
C SER A 218 -14.12 28.62 -5.79
N LEU A 219 -14.68 27.96 -6.81
CA LEU A 219 -15.41 28.66 -7.87
C LEU A 219 -16.72 29.28 -7.38
N ILE A 220 -17.44 28.64 -6.47
CA ILE A 220 -18.64 29.24 -5.84
C ILE A 220 -18.24 30.42 -4.97
N THR A 221 -17.13 30.35 -4.20
CA THR A 221 -16.61 31.50 -3.43
C THR A 221 -16.43 32.72 -4.34
N ASN A 222 -15.72 32.56 -5.46
CA ASN A 222 -15.49 33.67 -6.40
C ASN A 222 -16.80 34.27 -6.93
N LYS A 223 -17.81 33.42 -7.19
CA LYS A 223 -19.14 33.87 -7.61
C LYS A 223 -19.86 34.64 -6.50
N MET A 224 -19.78 34.19 -5.24
CA MET A 224 -20.40 34.90 -4.11
C MET A 224 -19.72 36.25 -3.85
N GLU A 225 -18.41 36.34 -4.03
CA GLU A 225 -17.67 37.61 -3.97
C GLU A 225 -18.11 38.58 -5.08
N ALA A 226 -18.29 38.08 -6.31
CA ALA A 226 -18.82 38.88 -7.41
C ALA A 226 -20.24 39.39 -7.11
N VAL A 227 -21.12 38.53 -6.58
CA VAL A 227 -22.46 38.93 -6.13
C VAL A 227 -22.38 40.02 -5.05
N LEU A 228 -21.48 39.89 -4.08
CA LEU A 228 -21.30 40.90 -3.03
C LEU A 228 -20.94 42.27 -3.62
N VAL A 229 -20.01 42.31 -4.57
CA VAL A 229 -19.59 43.54 -5.26
C VAL A 229 -20.76 44.15 -6.04
N GLU A 230 -21.51 43.35 -6.79
CA GLU A 230 -22.69 43.83 -7.54
C GLU A 230 -23.79 44.35 -6.61
N LEU A 231 -24.08 43.66 -5.51
CA LEU A 231 -25.06 44.11 -4.51
C LEU A 231 -24.68 45.47 -3.91
N GLN A 232 -23.40 45.65 -3.57
CA GLN A 232 -22.88 46.91 -3.02
C GLN A 232 -23.00 48.07 -4.03
N GLN A 233 -22.89 47.80 -5.33
CA GLN A 233 -23.12 48.81 -6.38
C GLN A 233 -24.60 49.14 -6.58
N LEU A 234 -25.48 48.14 -6.48
CA LEU A 234 -26.92 48.32 -6.71
C LEU A 234 -27.65 48.97 -5.51
N LYS A 235 -27.18 48.72 -4.29
CA LYS A 235 -27.74 49.23 -3.03
C LYS A 235 -26.63 49.87 -2.19
N PRO A 236 -26.03 51.00 -2.63
CA PRO A 236 -24.89 51.62 -1.95
C PRO A 236 -25.20 52.10 -0.52
N GLU A 237 -26.48 52.28 -0.20
CA GLU A 237 -26.96 52.62 1.14
C GLU A 237 -26.94 51.44 2.14
N LYS A 238 -26.73 50.22 1.65
CA LYS A 238 -26.60 49.01 2.46
C LYS A 238 -25.13 48.59 2.55
N GLU A 239 -24.70 48.21 3.75
CA GLU A 239 -23.39 47.62 3.98
C GLU A 239 -23.51 46.10 3.92
N PHE A 240 -22.83 45.48 2.94
CA PHE A 240 -22.82 44.03 2.77
C PHE A 240 -21.50 43.42 3.25
N THR A 241 -21.58 42.24 3.87
CA THR A 241 -20.41 41.43 4.22
C THR A 241 -20.63 39.97 3.84
N LEU A 242 -19.59 39.31 3.34
CA LEU A 242 -19.60 37.88 3.05
C LEU A 242 -18.80 37.13 4.11
N LYS A 243 -19.42 36.11 4.71
CA LYS A 243 -18.73 35.12 5.54
C LYS A 243 -18.66 33.80 4.79
N THR A 244 -17.45 33.24 4.72
CA THR A 244 -17.21 31.96 4.07
C THR A 244 -16.70 30.95 5.09
N TYR A 245 -17.16 29.71 4.97
CA TYR A 245 -16.54 28.56 5.61
C TYR A 245 -16.31 27.52 4.51
N GLU A 246 -15.21 27.72 3.80
CA GLU A 246 -14.90 26.97 2.58
C GLU A 246 -14.83 25.45 2.79
N PRO A 247 -14.25 24.91 3.88
CA PRO A 247 -14.20 23.45 4.07
C PRO A 247 -15.58 22.77 4.07
N ASN A 248 -16.65 23.50 4.45
CA ASN A 248 -18.01 22.97 4.47
C ASN A 248 -18.88 23.46 3.30
N GLY A 249 -18.33 24.21 2.34
CA GLY A 249 -19.12 24.77 1.24
C GLY A 249 -20.28 25.64 1.74
N TYR A 250 -19.99 26.56 2.66
CA TYR A 250 -20.98 27.43 3.28
C TYR A 250 -20.60 28.91 3.04
N TRP A 251 -21.56 29.68 2.53
CA TRP A 251 -21.43 31.10 2.27
C TRP A 251 -22.62 31.84 2.87
N SER A 252 -22.37 32.99 3.50
CA SER A 252 -23.40 33.79 4.16
C SER A 252 -23.19 35.27 3.88
N ILE A 253 -24.11 35.87 3.13
CA ILE A 253 -24.13 37.31 2.82
C ILE A 253 -24.98 38.01 3.87
N HIS A 254 -24.36 38.86 4.69
CA HIS A 254 -25.03 39.65 5.72
C HIS A 254 -25.22 41.08 5.25
N TRP A 255 -26.30 41.72 5.69
CA TRP A 255 -26.50 43.15 5.55
C TRP A 255 -27.15 43.74 6.80
N LYS A 256 -26.97 45.05 7.00
CA LYS A 256 -27.67 45.76 8.07
C LYS A 256 -29.13 45.96 7.69
N SER A 257 -30.03 45.24 8.37
CA SER A 257 -31.46 45.44 8.20
C SER A 257 -31.88 46.81 8.72
N THR A 258 -32.82 47.43 8.02
CA THR A 258 -33.56 48.61 8.47
C THR A 258 -34.97 48.26 8.90
N LYS A 259 -35.29 46.96 8.94
CA LYS A 259 -36.61 46.45 9.26
C LYS A 259 -36.67 46.11 10.75
N LEU A 260 -37.83 46.42 11.33
CA LEU A 260 -38.23 46.01 12.67
C LEU A 260 -39.21 44.85 12.53
N TRP A 261 -39.12 43.85 13.41
CA TRP A 261 -40.05 42.72 13.42
C TRP A 261 -40.20 42.23 14.85
N LYS A 262 -41.45 42.20 15.34
CA LYS A 262 -41.90 41.83 16.70
C LYS A 262 -41.30 42.63 17.87
N THR A 263 -40.06 43.10 17.77
CA THR A 263 -39.39 43.98 18.72
C THR A 263 -39.13 45.36 18.14
N GLU A 264 -38.73 46.30 19.00
CA GLU A 264 -38.21 47.62 18.59
C GLU A 264 -36.75 47.56 18.10
N HIS A 265 -36.18 46.36 17.93
CA HIS A 265 -34.80 46.15 17.49
C HIS A 265 -34.72 45.77 16.00
N TYR A 266 -33.63 46.18 15.36
CA TYR A 266 -33.34 45.81 13.98
C TYR A 266 -32.97 44.35 13.85
N LEU A 267 -33.46 43.73 12.78
CA LEU A 267 -33.19 42.33 12.50
C LEU A 267 -31.76 42.05 12.09
N LYS A 268 -31.27 40.87 12.50
CA LYS A 268 -30.12 40.26 11.83
C LYS A 268 -30.65 39.53 10.62
N GLU A 269 -30.28 40.02 9.44
CA GLU A 269 -30.66 39.41 8.17
C GLU A 269 -29.42 38.93 7.42
N TRP A 270 -29.53 37.76 6.82
CA TRP A 270 -28.50 37.22 5.95
C TRP A 270 -29.06 36.20 4.97
N PHE A 271 -28.35 35.99 3.87
CA PHE A 271 -28.67 34.96 2.89
C PHE A 271 -27.57 33.90 2.89
N THR A 272 -27.95 32.64 3.05
CA THR A 272 -27.02 31.52 3.05
C THR A 272 -27.07 30.76 1.74
N VAL A 273 -25.91 30.35 1.25
CA VAL A 273 -25.75 29.30 0.24
C VAL A 273 -24.99 28.15 0.90
N SER A 274 -25.48 26.93 0.77
CA SER A 274 -24.90 25.75 1.42
C SER A 274 -24.81 24.57 0.48
N LEU A 275 -23.63 23.96 0.40
CA LEU A 275 -23.33 22.75 -0.36
C LEU A 275 -23.08 21.59 0.63
N TYR A 276 -23.89 20.54 0.54
CA TYR A 276 -23.77 19.37 1.41
C TYR A 276 -24.03 18.07 0.62
N GLY A 277 -23.52 16.94 1.10
CA GLY A 277 -23.64 15.65 0.42
C GLY A 277 -22.37 14.80 0.48
N ASN A 278 -22.40 13.69 -0.23
CA ASN A 278 -21.30 12.71 -0.31
C ASN A 278 -20.70 12.68 -1.73
N SER A 279 -19.72 11.81 -1.97
CA SER A 279 -18.92 11.74 -3.20
C SER A 279 -19.74 11.70 -4.50
N ASP A 280 -20.93 11.09 -4.48
CA ASP A 280 -21.69 10.83 -5.71
C ASP A 280 -22.88 11.77 -5.91
N ALA A 281 -23.37 12.39 -4.83
CA ALA A 281 -24.59 13.19 -4.85
C ALA A 281 -24.52 14.37 -3.87
N PHE A 282 -24.47 15.58 -4.43
CA PHE A 282 -24.46 16.83 -3.69
C PHE A 282 -25.81 17.53 -3.76
N SER A 283 -26.13 18.26 -2.72
CA SER A 283 -27.25 19.17 -2.66
C SER A 283 -26.76 20.59 -2.40
N LEU A 284 -27.35 21.56 -3.09
CA LEU A 284 -27.04 22.98 -2.93
C LEU A 284 -28.33 23.74 -2.69
N SER A 285 -28.37 24.52 -1.61
CA SER A 285 -29.54 25.31 -1.22
C SER A 285 -29.18 26.77 -0.99
N GLY A 286 -30.15 27.64 -1.24
CA GLY A 286 -30.09 29.06 -0.92
C GLY A 286 -31.28 29.46 -0.05
N SER A 287 -31.03 30.06 1.12
CA SER A 287 -32.06 30.45 2.07
C SER A 287 -31.85 31.87 2.60
N HIS A 288 -32.92 32.65 2.71
CA HIS A 288 -32.94 33.90 3.46
C HIS A 288 -33.21 33.59 4.93
N ASN A 289 -32.37 34.13 5.80
CA ASN A 289 -32.44 33.91 7.23
C ASN A 289 -32.61 35.25 7.95
N ILE A 290 -33.48 35.23 8.94
CA ILE A 290 -33.80 36.38 9.76
C ILE A 290 -33.74 35.92 11.20
N LYS A 291 -33.13 36.73 12.07
CA LYS A 291 -33.11 36.48 13.50
C LYS A 291 -33.36 37.75 14.29
N ASP A 292 -34.29 37.62 15.23
CA ASP A 292 -34.51 38.56 16.32
C ASP A 292 -34.17 37.92 17.68
N VAL A 293 -34.40 38.63 18.78
CA VAL A 293 -34.22 38.19 20.16
C VAL A 293 -35.04 36.93 20.48
N PHE A 294 -36.23 36.80 19.89
CA PHE A 294 -37.18 35.73 20.21
C PHE A 294 -37.24 34.61 19.17
N GLU A 295 -37.03 34.92 17.90
CA GLU A 295 -37.32 34.00 16.80
C GLU A 295 -36.23 34.02 15.72
N GLN A 296 -36.12 32.89 15.01
CA GLN A 296 -35.32 32.73 13.82
C GLN A 296 -36.19 32.14 12.72
N LEU A 297 -36.23 32.81 11.56
CA LEU A 297 -36.93 32.34 10.36
C LEU A 297 -35.93 32.00 9.28
N GLU A 298 -36.24 30.95 8.52
CA GLU A 298 -35.52 30.55 7.32
C GLU A 298 -36.52 30.37 6.18
N GLU A 299 -36.36 31.15 5.11
CA GLU A 299 -37.14 31.03 3.88
C GLU A 299 -36.24 30.47 2.76
N GLY A 300 -36.56 29.29 2.26
CA GLY A 300 -35.80 28.65 1.17
C GLY A 300 -36.16 29.26 -0.19
N HIS A 301 -35.15 29.68 -0.96
CA HIS A 301 -35.34 30.26 -2.30
C HIS A 301 -35.06 29.26 -3.43
N PHE A 302 -34.04 28.43 -3.27
CA PHE A 302 -33.74 27.37 -4.25
C PHE A 302 -33.10 26.16 -3.58
N LEU A 303 -33.33 24.99 -4.17
CA LEU A 303 -32.81 23.72 -3.69
C LEU A 303 -32.56 22.78 -4.86
N TYR A 304 -31.28 22.46 -5.07
CA TYR A 304 -30.83 21.49 -6.05
C TYR A 304 -30.41 20.22 -5.33
N LYS A 305 -31.21 19.15 -5.41
CA LYS A 305 -30.91 17.86 -4.76
C LYS A 305 -30.21 16.89 -5.71
N GLY A 306 -29.29 16.10 -5.16
CA GLY A 306 -28.70 14.92 -5.81
C GLY A 306 -27.98 15.23 -7.12
N LYS A 307 -27.26 16.35 -7.19
CA LYS A 307 -26.49 16.76 -8.36
C LYS A 307 -25.06 16.26 -8.26
N THR A 308 -24.50 15.86 -9.39
CA THR A 308 -23.06 15.59 -9.51
C THR A 308 -22.28 16.91 -9.49
N ILE A 309 -21.00 16.87 -9.11
CA ILE A 309 -20.09 18.03 -9.19
C ILE A 309 -20.08 18.63 -10.59
N LYS A 310 -20.01 17.80 -11.64
CA LYS A 310 -20.05 18.23 -13.04
C LYS A 310 -21.33 18.99 -13.39
N THR A 311 -22.46 18.58 -12.83
CA THR A 311 -23.73 19.28 -13.02
C THR A 311 -23.71 20.63 -12.31
N LEU A 312 -23.20 20.69 -11.08
CA LEU A 312 -23.09 21.95 -10.33
C LEU A 312 -22.14 22.95 -11.02
N PHE A 313 -21.04 22.49 -11.63
CA PHE A 313 -20.17 23.34 -12.45
C PHE A 313 -20.91 24.05 -13.58
N LYS A 314 -21.82 23.34 -14.25
CA LYS A 314 -22.64 23.92 -15.34
C LYS A 314 -23.69 24.91 -14.84
N MET A 315 -23.96 24.90 -13.53
CA MET A 315 -24.98 25.73 -12.89
C MET A 315 -24.41 26.96 -12.21
N LEU A 316 -23.08 27.19 -12.25
CA LEU A 316 -22.44 28.29 -11.52
C LEU A 316 -23.07 29.66 -11.80
N ASP A 317 -23.29 30.02 -13.06
CA ASP A 317 -23.91 31.31 -13.42
C ASP A 317 -25.41 31.37 -13.01
N THR A 318 -26.09 30.21 -12.97
CA THR A 318 -27.47 30.13 -12.49
C THR A 318 -27.53 30.35 -10.98
N ILE A 319 -26.59 29.75 -10.22
CA ILE A 319 -26.47 29.90 -8.77
C ILE A 319 -26.14 31.35 -8.44
N GLU A 320 -25.16 31.95 -9.11
CA GLU A 320 -24.80 33.36 -8.97
C GLU A 320 -26.02 34.27 -9.15
N LYS A 321 -26.73 34.12 -10.27
CA LYS A 321 -27.91 34.93 -10.58
C LYS A 321 -29.01 34.74 -9.55
N GLN A 322 -29.36 33.51 -9.20
CA GLN A 322 -30.43 33.23 -8.24
C GLN A 322 -30.12 33.75 -6.85
N THR A 323 -28.87 33.62 -6.40
CA THR A 323 -28.45 34.20 -5.12
C THR A 323 -28.62 35.70 -5.13
N LYS A 324 -28.16 36.39 -6.18
CA LYS A 324 -28.33 37.86 -6.30
C LYS A 324 -29.80 38.26 -6.28
N ASP A 325 -30.62 37.63 -7.13
CA ASP A 325 -32.05 37.95 -7.24
C ASP A 325 -32.78 37.67 -5.91
N ALA A 326 -32.40 36.59 -5.21
CA ALA A 326 -32.95 36.26 -3.89
C ALA A 326 -32.56 37.26 -2.82
N VAL A 327 -31.30 37.71 -2.77
CA VAL A 327 -30.84 38.73 -1.81
C VAL A 327 -31.55 40.06 -2.07
N LEU A 328 -31.65 40.50 -3.32
CA LEU A 328 -32.36 41.73 -3.66
C LEU A 328 -33.85 41.66 -3.25
N LYS A 329 -34.51 40.54 -3.54
CA LYS A 329 -35.88 40.29 -3.11
C LYS A 329 -35.99 40.34 -1.58
N ALA A 330 -35.07 39.68 -0.87
CA ALA A 330 -35.04 39.65 0.59
C ALA A 330 -34.88 41.05 1.20
N ILE A 331 -34.04 41.91 0.61
CA ILE A 331 -33.88 43.30 1.07
C ILE A 331 -35.18 44.09 0.95
N ASP A 332 -35.87 43.96 -0.19
CA ASP A 332 -37.07 44.75 -0.50
C ASP A 332 -38.37 44.16 0.09
N GLN A 333 -38.35 42.89 0.55
CA GLN A 333 -39.48 42.21 1.18
C GLN A 333 -39.87 42.88 2.50
N GLN A 334 -41.10 43.38 2.58
CA GLN A 334 -41.68 43.82 3.85
C GLN A 334 -42.14 42.61 4.67
N PHE A 335 -41.88 42.62 5.97
CA PHE A 335 -42.39 41.60 6.88
C PHE A 335 -43.76 42.01 7.39
N ASP A 336 -44.71 41.09 7.30
CA ASP A 336 -46.02 41.27 7.90
C ASP A 336 -45.86 41.25 9.44
N PRO A 337 -46.28 42.29 10.16
CA PRO A 337 -46.21 42.34 11.63
C PRO A 337 -47.05 41.26 12.33
N SER A 338 -47.93 40.57 11.61
CA SER A 338 -48.84 39.55 12.16
C SER A 338 -48.32 38.10 12.09
N PHE A 339 -47.17 37.86 11.43
CA PHE A 339 -46.43 36.59 11.54
C PHE A 339 -45.89 36.37 12.95
#